data_AF-A0A952Y1T0-F1
#
_entry.id   AF-A0A952Y1T0-F1
#
_cell.length_a   1.000
_cell.length_b   1.000
_cell.length_c   1.000
_cell.angle_alpha   90.00
_cell.angle_beta   90.00
_cell.angle_gamma   90.00
#
_symmetry.space_group_name_H-M   'P 1'
#
loop_
_entity.id
_entity.type
_entity.pdbx_description
1 polymer ?
#
loop_
_entity_poly.entity_id
_entity_poly.type
_entity_poly.pdbx_seq_one_letter_code
_entity_poly.pdbx_strand_id
1 'polypeptide(L)' 'MPADPAALNAFIDTGAALSGFIVDPAYREGVKVHLNAVTNAAKLVLAVELEDDAEPAPVFRP' A
#
# COMPACT_ATOMS: atom_id res chain seq x y z
N MET A 1 5.93 4.42 -3.03
CA MET A 1 4.78 5.11 -3.66
C MET A 1 5.29 5.98 -4.79
N PRO A 2 4.61 6.06 -5.93
CA PRO A 2 5.02 6.93 -7.04
C PRO A 2 5.14 8.37 -6.56
N ALA A 3 6.26 9.03 -6.87
CA ALA A 3 6.49 10.44 -6.54
C ALA A 3 5.79 11.37 -7.55
N ASP A 4 5.58 10.90 -8.77
CA ASP A 4 4.84 11.62 -9.81
C ASP A 4 3.32 11.57 -9.53
N PRO A 5 2.63 12.73 -9.49
CA PRO A 5 1.19 12.79 -9.27
C PRO A 5 0.36 11.98 -10.29
N ALA A 6 0.75 11.95 -11.57
CA ALA A 6 0.01 11.21 -12.58
C ALA A 6 0.12 9.70 -12.36
N ALA A 7 1.34 9.22 -12.10
CA ALA A 7 1.60 7.83 -11.72
C ALA A 7 0.87 7.42 -10.43
N LEU A 8 0.77 8.32 -9.43
CA LEU A 8 0.02 8.04 -8.20
C LEU A 8 -1.49 7.87 -8.47
N ASN A 9 -2.08 8.71 -9.32
CA ASN A 9 -3.49 8.55 -9.69
C ASN A 9 -3.72 7.23 -10.43
N ALA A 10 -2.87 6.89 -11.40
CA ALA A 10 -2.96 5.63 -12.13
C ALA A 10 -2.81 4.40 -11.20
N PHE A 11 -1.96 4.49 -10.19
CA PHE A 11 -1.80 3.47 -9.16
C PHE A 11 -3.10 3.29 -8.34
N ILE A 12 -3.72 4.40 -7.93
CA ILE A 12 -5.00 4.36 -7.19
C ILE A 12 -6.11 3.76 -8.06
N ASP A 13 -6.24 4.20 -9.31
CA ASP A 13 -7.25 3.70 -10.25
C ASP A 13 -7.10 2.20 -10.48
N THR A 14 -5.87 1.75 -10.72
CA THR A 14 -5.56 0.33 -10.95
C THR A 14 -5.80 -0.50 -9.69
N GLY A 15 -5.35 -0.02 -8.53
CA GLY A 15 -5.52 -0.71 -7.25
C GLY A 15 -6.99 -0.87 -6.86
N ALA A 16 -7.80 0.17 -7.08
CA ALA A 16 -9.23 0.14 -6.83
C ALA A 16 -9.93 -0.88 -7.74
N ALA A 17 -9.64 -0.86 -9.05
CA ALA A 17 -10.19 -1.80 -10.02
C ALA A 17 -9.83 -3.26 -9.68
N LEU A 18 -8.56 -3.53 -9.34
CA LEU A 18 -8.12 -4.87 -8.92
C LEU A 18 -8.81 -5.35 -7.64
N SER A 19 -9.15 -4.42 -6.75
CA SER A 19 -9.83 -4.71 -5.48
C SER A 19 -11.36 -4.75 -5.62
N GLY A 20 -11.89 -4.51 -6.81
CA GLY A 20 -13.33 -4.57 -7.09
C GLY A 20 -14.14 -3.39 -6.54
N PHE A 21 -13.53 -2.23 -6.30
CA PHE A 21 -14.25 -1.03 -5.85
C PHE A 21 -13.95 0.19 -6.73
N ILE A 22 -14.84 1.19 -6.66
CA ILE A 22 -14.70 2.48 -7.33
C ILE A 22 -14.40 3.53 -6.27
N VAL A 23 -13.40 4.37 -6.52
CA VAL A 23 -13.11 5.53 -5.67
C VAL A 23 -13.98 6.70 -6.13
N ASP A 24 -14.91 7.13 -5.28
CA ASP A 24 -15.62 8.40 -5.51
C ASP A 24 -14.60 9.54 -5.64
N PRO A 25 -14.70 10.39 -6.67
CA PRO A 25 -13.82 11.54 -6.84
C PRO A 25 -13.67 12.42 -5.58
N ALA A 26 -14.72 12.56 -4.78
CA ALA A 26 -14.71 13.34 -3.54
C ALA A 26 -13.73 12.78 -2.48
N TYR A 27 -13.44 11.47 -2.51
CA TYR A 27 -12.52 10.82 -1.57
C TYR A 27 -11.08 10.73 -2.07
N ARG A 28 -10.80 11.17 -3.30
CA ARG A 28 -9.48 10.98 -3.94
C ARG A 28 -8.33 11.60 -3.16
N GLU A 29 -8.49 12.82 -2.66
CA GLU A 29 -7.45 13.46 -1.86
C GLU A 29 -7.23 12.76 -0.51
N GLY A 30 -8.31 12.29 0.12
CA GLY A 30 -8.22 11.47 1.34
C GLY A 30 -7.42 10.18 1.11
N VAL A 31 -7.69 9.47 0.01
CA VAL A 31 -6.94 8.26 -0.37
C VAL A 31 -5.45 8.56 -0.53
N LYS A 32 -5.08 9.65 -1.21
CA LYS A 32 -3.67 10.05 -1.37
C LYS A 32 -2.98 10.31 -0.03
N VAL A 33 -3.64 11.05 0.87
CA VAL A 33 -3.12 11.34 2.21
C VAL A 33 -2.85 10.05 2.99
N HIS A 34 -3.80 9.12 3.00
CA HIS A 34 -3.63 7.86 3.72
C HIS A 34 -2.60 6.94 3.08
N LEU A 35 -2.54 6.85 1.75
CA LEU A 35 -1.49 6.10 1.05
C LEU A 35 -0.09 6.64 1.37
N ASN A 36 0.07 7.97 1.43
CA ASN A 36 1.33 8.57 1.82
C ASN A 36 1.72 8.22 3.27
N ALA A 37 0.77 8.31 4.21
CA ALA A 37 1.01 7.96 5.60
C ALA A 37 1.43 6.49 5.77
N VAL A 38 0.71 5.56 5.14
CA VAL A 38 1.03 4.12 5.20
C VAL A 38 2.36 3.83 4.49
N THR A 39 2.68 4.51 3.39
CA THR A 39 3.98 4.36 2.72
C THR A 39 5.13 4.77 3.64
N ASN A 40 4.96 5.83 4.44
CA ASN A 40 5.99 6.24 5.39
C ASN A 40 6.14 5.24 6.53
N ALA A 41 5.04 4.67 7.04
CA ALA A 41 5.11 3.59 8.02
C ALA A 41 5.77 2.32 7.44
N ALA A 42 5.48 1.98 6.18
CA ALA A 42 6.08 0.83 5.51
C ALA A 42 7.62 0.91 5.42
N LYS A 43 8.19 2.13 5.32
CA LYS A 43 9.66 2.31 5.36
C LYS A 43 10.27 1.82 6.66
N LEU A 44 9.56 1.93 7.79
CA LEU A 44 10.04 1.44 9.08
C LEU A 44 10.08 -0.10 9.09
N VAL A 45 9.09 -0.74 8.47
CA VAL A 45 9.03 -2.20 8.36
C VAL A 45 10.08 -2.72 7.38
N LEU A 46 10.24 -2.08 6.22
CA LEU A 46 11.24 -2.46 5.21
C LEU A 46 12.68 -2.25 5.66
N ALA A 47 12.90 -1.47 6.73
CA ALA A 47 14.22 -1.28 7.32
C ALA A 47 14.64 -2.44 8.26
N VAL A 48 13.73 -3.38 8.55
CA VAL A 48 14.04 -4.57 9.34
C VAL A 48 14.75 -5.57 8.44
N GLU A 49 15.98 -5.95 8.80
CA GLU A 49 16.68 -7.07 8.16
C GLU A 49 16.02 -8.38 8.58
N LEU A 50 15.71 -9.23 7.59
CA LEU A 50 15.11 -10.55 7.82
C LEU A 50 16.08 -11.62 7.32
N GLU A 51 16.19 -12.70 8.09
CA GLU A 51 16.86 -13.91 7.66
C GLU A 51 16.04 -14.61 6.57
N ASP A 52 16.68 -15.36 5.67
CA ASP A 52 15.99 -16.02 4.56
C ASP A 52 14.96 -17.07 5.03
N ASP A 53 15.14 -17.62 6.23
CA ASP A 53 14.26 -18.59 6.88
C ASP A 53 13.26 -17.95 7.86
N ALA A 54 13.15 -16.62 7.89
CA ALA A 54 12.16 -15.93 8.70
C ALA A 54 10.72 -16.34 8.32
N GLU A 55 10.01 -16.98 9.25
CA GLU A 55 8.64 -17.45 9.05
C GLU A 55 7.60 -16.32 9.26
N PRO A 56 6.50 -16.29 8.48
CA PRO A 56 5.42 -15.32 8.67
C PRO A 56 4.61 -15.64 9.93
N ALA A 57 4.17 -14.60 10.64
CA ALA A 57 3.26 -14.74 11.77
C ALA A 57 1.78 -14.53 11.33
N PRO A 58 0.84 -15.43 11.67
CA PRO A 58 1.05 -16.72 12.32
C PRO A 58 1.47 -17.82 11.32
N VAL A 59 2.17 -18.83 11.84
CA VAL A 59 2.48 -20.07 11.11
C VAL A 59 1.31 -21.03 11.24
N PHE A 60 0.80 -21.54 10.12
CA PHE A 60 -0.27 -22.54 10.12
C PHE A 60 0.16 -23.80 10.88
N ARG A 61 -0.72 -24.30 11.75
CA ARG A 61 -0.58 -25.59 12.42
C ARG A 61 -1.83 -26.43 12.11
N PRO A 62 -1.68 -27.64 11.54
CA PRO A 62 -2.79 -28.50 11.16
C PRO A 62 -3.60 -29.01 12.36
#